data_AF-A0A7V5GYV5-F1
#
_entry.id   AF-A0A7V5GYV5-F1
#
_cell.length_a   1.000
_cell.length_b   1.000
_cell.length_c   1.000
_cell.angle_alpha   90.00
_cell.angle_beta   90.00
_cell.angle_gamma   90.00
#
_symmetry.space_group_name_H-M   'P 1'
#
loop_
_entity.id
_entity.type
_entity.pdbx_description
1 polymer ?
#
loop_
_entity_poly.entity_id
_entity_poly.type
_entity_poly.pdbx_seq_one_letter_code
_entity_poly.pdbx_strand_id
1 'polypeptide(L)'
;IFGALPNKMPGSENDTPELIELGKKLYFETKLSVNNTMSCNTCHDINNMAGVDGKPTSPGALPGKIGTRNTPTVFNAGFQFAQFWDGRAPDLKEQAKGPILNPVEMAMPNEKEVVKVISSIPEYQDLFKKAFPNEKNPITFDNIAHSIAAFERTLVSKSRYDQWVTGDKNALTDEEKIGLKTFIEVGCITCHTGPLFGGNLYQKMGLVKPYSNTKDLGRFDVTKQESDKFMFKVAMLRNVALTAPYFHDGAVKTLEEAVKIMADINLGKQLTDDQLKSIVAFLKALTDPKLEKKTALK
;
A
#
# COMPACT_ATOMS: atom_id res chain seq x y z
N ILE A 1 8.90 19.55 5.98
CA ILE A 1 8.63 18.25 6.67
C ILE A 1 7.86 17.25 5.80
N PHE A 2 6.82 17.66 5.06
CA PHE A 2 6.05 16.75 4.20
C PHE A 2 6.52 16.78 2.73
N GLY A 3 6.37 17.91 2.04
CA GLY A 3 6.81 18.05 0.64
C GLY A 3 5.89 17.34 -0.36
N ALA A 4 6.05 17.66 -1.65
CA ALA A 4 5.31 16.99 -2.73
C ALA A 4 5.85 15.59 -3.02
N LEU A 5 5.01 14.74 -3.64
CA LEU A 5 5.47 13.46 -4.19
C LEU A 5 6.65 13.66 -5.15
N PRO A 6 7.72 12.84 -5.04
CA PRO A 6 8.76 12.82 -6.05
C PRO A 6 8.21 12.44 -7.43
N ASN A 7 8.87 12.91 -8.49
CA ASN A 7 8.42 12.65 -9.86
C ASN A 7 8.61 11.20 -10.32
N LYS A 8 9.52 10.45 -9.68
CA LYS A 8 9.82 9.05 -10.01
C LYS A 8 9.94 8.23 -8.72
N MET A 9 9.38 7.02 -8.71
CA MET A 9 9.59 6.07 -7.62
C MET A 9 11.01 5.50 -7.69
N PRO A 10 11.67 5.25 -6.55
CA PRO A 10 12.94 4.52 -6.54
C PRO A 10 12.82 3.19 -7.29
N GLY A 11 13.83 2.86 -8.11
CA GLY A 11 13.86 1.62 -8.90
C GLY A 11 13.11 1.71 -10.23
N SER A 12 12.53 2.86 -10.58
CA SER A 12 11.85 3.05 -11.87
C SER A 12 12.78 3.48 -13.01
N GLU A 13 14.09 3.57 -12.79
CA GLU A 13 15.03 4.16 -13.73
C GLU A 13 15.17 3.33 -15.02
N ASN A 14 14.94 2.03 -14.91
CA ASN A 14 15.07 1.07 -16.01
C ASN A 14 13.71 0.50 -16.49
N ASP A 15 12.59 1.09 -16.05
CA ASP A 15 11.26 0.62 -16.45
C ASP A 15 10.95 1.06 -17.88
N THR A 16 11.05 0.13 -18.83
CA THR A 16 10.67 0.36 -20.22
C THR A 16 9.15 0.26 -20.41
N PRO A 17 8.57 0.88 -21.46
CA PRO A 17 7.16 0.72 -21.79
C PRO A 17 6.73 -0.75 -21.92
N GLU A 18 7.56 -1.60 -22.52
CA GLU A 18 7.30 -3.03 -22.72
C GLU A 18 7.27 -3.78 -21.37
N LEU A 19 8.17 -3.43 -20.44
CA LEU A 19 8.20 -4.00 -19.10
C LEU A 19 6.95 -3.62 -18.30
N ILE A 20 6.54 -2.35 -18.39
CA ILE A 20 5.32 -1.84 -17.74
C ILE A 20 4.08 -2.51 -18.32
N GLU A 21 4.00 -2.70 -19.64
CA GLU A 21 2.86 -3.37 -20.29
C GLU A 21 2.75 -4.84 -19.87
N LEU A 22 3.88 -5.55 -19.84
CA LEU A 22 3.94 -6.92 -19.34
C LEU A 22 3.51 -6.98 -17.87
N GLY A 23 4.03 -6.08 -17.04
CA GLY A 23 3.66 -5.93 -15.64
C GLY A 23 2.18 -5.72 -15.43
N LYS A 24 1.58 -4.84 -16.23
CA LYS A 24 0.14 -4.58 -16.19
C LYS A 24 -0.65 -5.84 -16.49
N LYS A 25 -0.28 -6.62 -17.51
CA LYS A 25 -0.95 -7.88 -17.80
C LYS A 25 -0.85 -8.86 -16.64
N LEU A 26 0.35 -9.04 -16.08
CA LEU A 26 0.59 -9.92 -14.94
C LEU A 26 -0.17 -9.48 -13.68
N TYR A 27 -0.33 -8.19 -13.43
CA TYR A 27 -1.11 -7.66 -12.30
C TYR A 27 -2.57 -8.13 -12.31
N PHE A 28 -3.14 -8.35 -13.50
CA PHE A 28 -4.50 -8.86 -13.68
C PHE A 28 -4.56 -10.37 -13.97
N GLU A 29 -3.42 -11.07 -14.05
CA GLU A 29 -3.34 -12.48 -14.44
C GLU A 29 -3.82 -13.39 -13.30
N THR A 30 -4.96 -14.06 -13.51
CA THR A 30 -5.47 -14.97 -12.48
C THR A 30 -4.75 -16.31 -12.43
N LYS A 31 -4.06 -16.69 -13.52
CA LYS A 31 -3.25 -17.93 -13.58
C LYS A 31 -2.02 -17.90 -12.68
N LEU A 32 -1.71 -16.75 -12.07
CA LEU A 32 -0.72 -16.66 -10.99
C LEU A 32 -1.26 -17.19 -9.64
N SER A 33 -2.51 -17.63 -9.57
CA SER A 33 -3.10 -18.29 -8.40
C SER A 33 -3.39 -19.76 -8.65
N VAL A 34 -3.29 -20.59 -7.59
CA VAL A 34 -3.37 -22.06 -7.66
C VAL A 34 -4.63 -22.61 -8.31
N ASN A 35 -5.73 -21.84 -8.31
CA ASN A 35 -7.01 -22.22 -8.89
C ASN A 35 -7.49 -21.26 -10.01
N ASN A 36 -6.62 -20.39 -10.51
CA ASN A 36 -6.90 -19.43 -11.57
C ASN A 36 -8.01 -18.40 -11.26
N THR A 37 -8.28 -18.11 -9.99
CA THR A 37 -9.39 -17.21 -9.59
C THR A 37 -8.95 -15.84 -9.07
N MET A 38 -7.66 -15.66 -8.76
CA MET A 38 -7.14 -14.48 -8.08
C MET A 38 -5.94 -13.87 -8.81
N SER A 39 -5.91 -12.54 -8.89
CA SER A 39 -4.78 -11.73 -9.32
C SER A 39 -4.46 -10.64 -8.29
N CYS A 40 -3.43 -9.83 -8.52
CA CYS A 40 -3.11 -8.70 -7.64
C CYS A 40 -4.32 -7.76 -7.50
N ASN A 41 -5.06 -7.51 -8.59
CA ASN A 41 -6.24 -6.67 -8.58
C ASN A 41 -7.42 -7.22 -7.75
N THR A 42 -7.42 -8.50 -7.36
CA THR A 42 -8.48 -9.05 -6.51
C THR A 42 -8.47 -8.41 -5.12
N CYS A 43 -7.28 -8.16 -4.56
CA CYS A 43 -7.11 -7.54 -3.25
C CYS A 43 -6.72 -6.05 -3.35
N HIS A 44 -5.97 -5.69 -4.40
CA HIS A 44 -5.55 -4.33 -4.68
C HIS A 44 -6.34 -3.76 -5.87
N ASP A 45 -7.64 -3.57 -5.72
CA ASP A 45 -8.50 -3.19 -6.85
C ASP A 45 -8.23 -1.75 -7.32
N ILE A 46 -7.51 -1.60 -8.43
CA ILE A 46 -7.26 -0.31 -9.08
C ILE A 46 -8.32 0.03 -10.13
N ASN A 47 -9.21 -0.91 -10.46
CA ASN A 47 -10.28 -0.72 -11.43
C ASN A 47 -11.52 -0.08 -10.81
N ASN A 48 -11.77 -0.29 -9.52
CA ASN A 48 -12.96 0.25 -8.86
C ASN A 48 -12.70 0.91 -7.51
N MET A 49 -11.55 0.66 -6.89
CA MET A 49 -11.22 1.20 -5.58
C MET A 49 -9.88 1.95 -5.64
N ALA A 50 -9.47 2.49 -4.50
CA ALA A 50 -8.16 3.10 -4.34
C ALA A 50 -7.08 2.05 -4.07
N GLY A 51 -7.05 0.94 -4.84
CA GLY A 51 -5.98 -0.06 -4.75
C GLY A 51 -6.06 -0.97 -3.51
N VAL A 52 -7.27 -1.18 -3.00
CA VAL A 52 -7.63 -2.02 -1.85
C VAL A 52 -8.92 -2.79 -2.15
N ASP A 53 -9.35 -3.69 -1.27
CA ASP A 53 -10.59 -4.49 -1.41
C ASP A 53 -11.72 -4.06 -0.46
N GLY A 54 -11.46 -3.11 0.43
CA GLY A 54 -12.43 -2.60 1.40
C GLY A 54 -12.79 -3.59 2.52
N LYS A 55 -11.96 -4.62 2.77
CA LYS A 55 -12.23 -5.66 3.79
C LYS A 55 -11.31 -5.51 5.00
N PRO A 56 -11.72 -6.01 6.20
CA PRO A 56 -10.82 -6.09 7.34
C PRO A 56 -9.54 -6.88 7.01
N THR A 57 -9.72 -8.05 6.43
CA THR A 57 -8.66 -8.91 5.90
C THR A 57 -9.15 -9.61 4.63
N SER A 58 -8.23 -9.86 3.69
CA SER A 58 -8.61 -10.38 2.37
C SER A 58 -8.74 -11.91 2.35
N PRO A 59 -9.81 -12.47 1.75
CA PRO A 59 -9.86 -13.89 1.41
C PRO A 59 -8.77 -14.25 0.40
N GLY A 60 -8.16 -15.42 0.57
CA GLY A 60 -7.24 -16.03 -0.39
C GLY A 60 -7.95 -16.78 -1.51
N ALA A 61 -7.16 -17.32 -2.45
CA ALA A 61 -7.65 -18.11 -3.56
C ALA A 61 -8.35 -19.40 -3.09
N LEU A 62 -7.85 -20.03 -2.02
CA LEU A 62 -8.41 -21.27 -1.48
C LEU A 62 -9.54 -21.00 -0.47
N PRO A 63 -10.66 -21.74 -0.53
CA PRO A 63 -11.78 -21.58 0.40
C PRO A 63 -11.35 -21.66 1.87
N GLY A 64 -11.85 -20.73 2.68
CA GLY A 64 -11.56 -20.66 4.12
C GLY A 64 -10.15 -20.16 4.48
N LYS A 65 -9.30 -19.86 3.50
CA LYS A 65 -8.03 -19.17 3.74
C LYS A 65 -8.29 -17.67 3.71
N ILE A 66 -8.00 -17.00 4.82
CA ILE A 66 -8.16 -15.56 4.99
C ILE A 66 -6.85 -15.02 5.53
N GLY A 67 -6.36 -13.92 4.96
CA GLY A 67 -5.19 -13.22 5.46
C GLY A 67 -5.39 -12.72 6.90
N THR A 68 -4.29 -12.36 7.56
CA THR A 68 -4.31 -11.87 8.94
C THR A 68 -4.19 -10.36 9.04
N ARG A 69 -3.91 -9.68 7.93
CA ARG A 69 -3.72 -8.24 7.86
C ARG A 69 -4.59 -7.60 6.78
N ASN A 70 -4.96 -6.36 7.02
CA ASN A 70 -5.62 -5.50 6.05
C ASN A 70 -4.71 -5.23 4.86
N THR A 71 -5.29 -5.16 3.67
CA THR A 71 -4.58 -4.94 2.41
C THR A 71 -4.33 -3.43 2.23
N PRO A 72 -3.07 -2.96 2.30
CA PRO A 72 -2.77 -1.54 2.10
C PRO A 72 -2.91 -1.17 0.61
N THR A 73 -3.10 0.12 0.32
CA THR A 73 -3.20 0.59 -1.07
C THR A 73 -1.90 0.38 -1.84
N VAL A 74 -2.02 -0.06 -3.09
CA VAL A 74 -0.89 -0.13 -4.05
C VAL A 74 -0.48 1.25 -4.58
N PHE A 75 -1.38 2.25 -4.54
CA PHE A 75 -1.08 3.58 -5.04
C PHE A 75 -0.01 4.26 -4.18
N ASN A 76 1.06 4.74 -4.81
CA ASN A 76 2.26 5.33 -4.17
C ASN A 76 3.10 4.33 -3.34
N ALA A 77 2.82 3.02 -3.38
CA ALA A 77 3.49 2.06 -2.50
C ALA A 77 5.00 1.98 -2.70
N GLY A 78 5.49 2.14 -3.93
CA GLY A 78 6.92 2.10 -4.27
C GLY A 78 7.75 3.28 -3.76
N PHE A 79 7.12 4.34 -3.24
CA PHE A 79 7.84 5.43 -2.56
C PHE A 79 8.21 5.09 -1.11
N GLN A 80 7.66 4.01 -0.54
CA GLN A 80 7.94 3.61 0.84
C GLN A 80 9.32 2.93 0.92
N PHE A 81 10.03 3.11 2.04
CA PHE A 81 11.38 2.54 2.23
C PHE A 81 11.40 1.00 2.37
N ALA A 82 10.25 0.40 2.65
CA ALA A 82 10.03 -1.04 2.78
C ALA A 82 8.55 -1.35 2.50
N GLN A 83 8.26 -2.60 2.17
CA GLN A 83 6.93 -3.10 1.83
C GLN A 83 6.36 -4.04 2.90
N PHE A 84 5.04 -4.24 2.88
CA PHE A 84 4.24 -4.88 3.94
C PHE A 84 4.19 -4.12 5.28
N TRP A 85 3.22 -4.46 6.13
CA TRP A 85 3.06 -3.86 7.46
C TRP A 85 4.26 -4.05 8.39
N ASP A 86 4.99 -5.15 8.27
CA ASP A 86 6.19 -5.46 9.06
C ASP A 86 7.50 -5.01 8.38
N GLY A 87 7.42 -4.53 7.13
CA GLY A 87 8.57 -4.11 6.34
C GLY A 87 9.51 -5.24 5.95
N ARG A 88 9.01 -6.47 5.76
CA ARG A 88 9.86 -7.63 5.47
C ARG A 88 10.46 -7.67 4.07
N ALA A 89 9.95 -6.86 3.14
CA ALA A 89 10.49 -6.74 1.78
C ALA A 89 11.06 -5.34 1.56
N PRO A 90 12.25 -5.20 0.94
CA PRO A 90 12.90 -3.91 0.74
C PRO A 90 12.23 -3.04 -0.33
N ASP A 91 11.61 -3.64 -1.35
CA ASP A 91 11.02 -2.93 -2.48
C ASP A 91 9.83 -3.70 -3.07
N LEU A 92 9.18 -3.12 -4.09
CA LEU A 92 8.03 -3.72 -4.77
C LEU A 92 8.37 -5.02 -5.51
N LYS A 93 9.59 -5.15 -6.04
CA LYS A 93 9.98 -6.36 -6.78
C LYS A 93 10.07 -7.55 -5.83
N GLU A 94 10.71 -7.38 -4.68
CA GLU A 94 10.75 -8.43 -3.65
C GLU A 94 9.37 -8.67 -3.02
N GLN A 95 8.56 -7.62 -2.86
CA GLN A 95 7.19 -7.74 -2.36
C GLN A 95 6.33 -8.62 -3.29
N ALA A 96 6.36 -8.39 -4.60
CA ALA A 96 5.50 -9.07 -5.59
C ALA A 96 5.69 -10.60 -5.62
N LYS A 97 6.86 -11.10 -5.19
CA LYS A 97 7.14 -12.54 -5.06
C LYS A 97 6.31 -13.21 -3.97
N GLY A 98 6.06 -12.49 -2.87
CA GLY A 98 5.41 -13.03 -1.66
C GLY A 98 3.99 -13.55 -1.89
N PRO A 99 3.05 -12.70 -2.38
CA PRO A 99 1.65 -13.06 -2.58
C PRO A 99 1.42 -14.30 -3.44
N ILE A 100 2.23 -14.44 -4.50
CA ILE A 100 2.12 -15.55 -5.46
C ILE A 100 2.28 -16.89 -4.74
N LEU A 101 3.23 -17.00 -3.81
CA LEU A 101 3.53 -18.24 -3.09
C LEU A 101 2.83 -18.37 -1.73
N ASN A 102 2.21 -17.29 -1.23
CA ASN A 102 1.59 -17.29 0.09
C ASN A 102 0.33 -18.19 0.10
N PRO A 103 0.26 -19.23 0.96
CA PRO A 103 -0.86 -20.19 0.99
C PRO A 103 -2.21 -19.60 1.41
N VAL A 104 -2.23 -18.37 1.97
CA VAL A 104 -3.47 -17.65 2.28
C VAL A 104 -3.78 -16.52 1.30
N GLU A 105 -2.98 -16.36 0.24
CA GLU A 105 -3.21 -15.40 -0.85
C GLU A 105 -3.38 -16.18 -2.17
N MET A 106 -2.39 -16.19 -3.07
CA MET A 106 -2.51 -16.83 -4.40
C MET A 106 -2.11 -18.32 -4.39
N ALA A 107 -1.36 -18.76 -3.37
CA ALA A 107 -1.10 -20.15 -3.02
C ALA A 107 -0.41 -21.02 -4.09
N MET A 108 0.36 -20.44 -5.00
CA MET A 108 1.18 -21.23 -5.93
C MET A 108 2.23 -22.05 -5.15
N PRO A 109 2.46 -23.32 -5.52
CA PRO A 109 3.24 -24.23 -4.68
C PRO A 109 4.73 -23.89 -4.61
N ASN A 110 5.29 -23.31 -5.68
CA ASN A 110 6.68 -22.86 -5.77
C ASN A 110 6.91 -22.06 -7.06
N GLU A 111 8.06 -21.38 -7.13
CA GLU A 111 8.49 -20.56 -8.28
C GLU A 111 8.52 -21.31 -9.61
N LYS A 112 8.90 -22.60 -9.60
CA LYS A 112 8.98 -23.40 -10.84
C LYS A 112 7.61 -23.61 -11.45
N GLU A 113 6.58 -23.84 -10.64
CA GLU A 113 5.22 -23.99 -11.14
C GLU A 113 4.69 -22.65 -11.68
N VAL A 114 5.02 -21.53 -11.05
CA VAL A 114 4.67 -20.19 -11.56
C VAL A 114 5.27 -19.97 -12.95
N VAL A 115 6.57 -20.20 -13.09
CA VAL A 115 7.27 -20.05 -14.38
C VAL A 115 6.70 -21.01 -15.43
N LYS A 116 6.41 -22.25 -15.07
CA LYS A 116 5.81 -23.25 -15.97
C LYS A 116 4.44 -22.80 -16.49
N VAL A 117 3.58 -22.30 -15.59
CA VAL A 117 2.25 -21.79 -15.97
C VAL A 117 2.37 -20.61 -16.93
N ILE A 118 3.17 -19.59 -16.59
CA ILE A 118 3.34 -18.40 -17.44
C ILE A 118 3.99 -18.75 -18.79
N SER A 119 4.99 -19.64 -18.79
CA SER A 119 5.66 -20.08 -20.02
C SER A 119 4.75 -20.88 -20.96
N SER A 120 3.70 -21.52 -20.43
CA SER A 120 2.75 -22.29 -21.22
C SER A 120 1.76 -21.42 -22.03
N ILE A 121 1.73 -20.11 -21.78
CA ILE A 121 0.81 -19.18 -22.43
C ILE A 121 1.56 -18.47 -23.57
N PRO A 122 1.17 -18.69 -24.85
CA PRO A 122 1.92 -18.17 -26.00
C PRO A 122 2.12 -16.65 -25.98
N GLU A 123 1.12 -15.90 -25.52
CA GLU A 123 1.18 -14.44 -25.42
C GLU A 123 2.34 -13.95 -24.53
N TYR A 124 2.59 -14.62 -23.39
CA TYR A 124 3.68 -14.22 -22.51
C TYR A 124 5.06 -14.49 -23.12
N GLN A 125 5.22 -15.47 -24.01
CA GLN A 125 6.50 -15.71 -24.67
C GLN A 125 6.96 -14.48 -25.46
N ASP A 126 6.03 -13.88 -26.23
CA ASP A 126 6.31 -12.68 -27.01
C ASP A 126 6.50 -11.44 -26.12
N LEU A 127 5.67 -11.29 -25.08
CA LEU A 127 5.77 -10.14 -24.17
C LEU A 127 7.08 -10.14 -23.38
N PHE A 128 7.49 -11.28 -22.83
CA PHE A 128 8.76 -11.39 -22.10
C PHE A 128 9.97 -11.17 -23.02
N LYS A 129 9.92 -11.66 -24.27
CA LYS A 129 10.99 -11.39 -25.24
C LYS A 129 11.13 -9.89 -25.56
N LYS A 130 10.01 -9.15 -25.61
CA LYS A 130 10.02 -7.69 -25.82
C LYS A 130 10.49 -6.94 -24.58
N ALA A 131 10.05 -7.33 -23.40
CA ALA A 131 10.41 -6.68 -22.14
C ALA A 131 11.87 -6.93 -21.73
N PHE A 132 12.44 -8.09 -22.11
CA PHE A 132 13.79 -8.50 -21.74
C PHE A 132 14.59 -8.95 -22.99
N PRO A 133 14.87 -8.04 -23.95
CA PRO A 133 15.43 -8.40 -25.26
C PRO A 133 16.85 -8.96 -25.20
N ASN A 134 17.57 -8.72 -24.11
CA ASN A 134 18.96 -9.16 -23.92
C ASN A 134 19.08 -10.50 -23.17
N GLU A 135 17.95 -11.11 -22.79
CA GLU A 135 17.94 -12.37 -22.05
C GLU A 135 17.54 -13.55 -22.93
N LYS A 136 18.31 -14.64 -22.89
CA LYS A 136 18.02 -15.85 -23.66
C LYS A 136 16.75 -16.56 -23.18
N ASN A 137 16.50 -16.54 -21.87
CA ASN A 137 15.36 -17.21 -21.22
C ASN A 137 14.65 -16.21 -20.30
N PRO A 138 13.84 -15.28 -20.85
CA PRO A 138 13.34 -14.14 -20.11
C PRO A 138 12.20 -14.47 -19.13
N ILE A 139 11.50 -15.60 -19.30
CA ILE A 139 10.43 -16.00 -18.38
C ILE A 139 11.04 -16.63 -17.13
N THR A 140 11.32 -15.80 -16.13
CA THR A 140 11.81 -16.20 -14.81
C THR A 140 10.88 -15.65 -13.73
N PHE A 141 10.89 -16.26 -12.54
CA PHE A 141 10.09 -15.75 -11.43
C PHE A 141 10.50 -14.33 -11.02
N ASP A 142 11.80 -14.03 -11.12
CA ASP A 142 12.34 -12.71 -10.87
C ASP A 142 11.87 -11.67 -11.90
N ASN A 143 11.80 -12.03 -13.18
CA ASN A 143 11.29 -11.15 -14.24
C ASN A 143 9.77 -10.96 -14.18
N ILE A 144 9.02 -11.97 -13.72
CA ILE A 144 7.59 -11.83 -13.41
C ILE A 144 7.41 -10.75 -12.34
N ALA A 145 8.13 -10.86 -11.22
CA ALA A 145 8.05 -9.91 -10.12
C ALA A 145 8.56 -8.51 -10.52
N HIS A 146 9.63 -8.44 -11.31
CA HIS A 146 10.16 -7.18 -11.84
C HIS A 146 9.14 -6.46 -12.72
N SER A 147 8.48 -7.19 -13.62
CA SER A 147 7.45 -6.64 -14.49
C SER A 147 6.29 -6.08 -13.68
N ILE A 148 5.75 -6.84 -12.72
CA ILE A 148 4.66 -6.39 -11.83
C ILE A 148 5.08 -5.10 -11.11
N ALA A 149 6.27 -5.08 -10.52
CA ALA A 149 6.78 -3.91 -9.81
C ALA A 149 6.95 -2.68 -10.73
N ALA A 150 7.36 -2.87 -11.98
CA ALA A 150 7.46 -1.79 -12.97
C ALA A 150 6.08 -1.17 -13.25
N PHE A 151 5.03 -2.00 -13.37
CA PHE A 151 3.67 -1.49 -13.48
C PHE A 151 3.22 -0.76 -12.21
N GLU A 152 3.46 -1.33 -11.03
CA GLU A 152 3.10 -0.70 -9.75
C GLU A 152 3.78 0.65 -9.54
N ARG A 153 5.02 0.83 -10.03
CA ARG A 153 5.72 2.13 -10.00
C ARG A 153 5.06 3.21 -10.85
N THR A 154 4.16 2.84 -11.77
CA THR A 154 3.32 3.80 -12.51
C THR A 154 2.07 4.23 -11.74
N LEU A 155 1.70 3.52 -10.66
CA LEU A 155 0.52 3.79 -9.85
C LEU A 155 0.77 4.94 -8.86
N VAL A 156 1.06 6.12 -9.41
CA VAL A 156 1.23 7.37 -8.67
C VAL A 156 -0.11 8.10 -8.59
N SER A 157 -0.54 8.46 -7.38
CA SER A 157 -1.76 9.25 -7.17
C SER A 157 -1.44 10.58 -6.49
N LYS A 158 -1.88 11.69 -7.09
CA LYS A 158 -1.60 13.05 -6.61
C LYS A 158 -2.85 13.68 -6.03
N SER A 159 -2.73 14.31 -4.87
CA SER A 159 -3.83 14.91 -4.14
C SER A 159 -3.87 16.44 -4.29
N ARG A 160 -4.90 17.08 -3.71
CA ARG A 160 -4.96 18.54 -3.60
C ARG A 160 -3.83 19.10 -2.73
N TYR A 161 -3.31 18.32 -1.78
CA TYR A 161 -2.11 18.69 -1.04
C TYR A 161 -0.88 18.89 -1.97
N ASP A 162 -0.69 18.04 -2.98
CA ASP A 162 0.43 18.19 -3.92
C ASP A 162 0.31 19.47 -4.75
N GLN A 163 -0.91 19.82 -5.18
CA GLN A 163 -1.18 21.08 -5.89
C GLN A 163 -0.85 22.29 -5.00
N TRP A 164 -1.28 22.23 -3.73
CA TRP A 164 -1.03 23.29 -2.76
C TRP A 164 0.45 23.51 -2.45
N VAL A 165 1.18 22.44 -2.15
CA VAL A 165 2.61 22.54 -1.78
C VAL A 165 3.50 22.93 -2.97
N THR A 166 3.02 22.74 -4.21
CA THR A 166 3.73 23.14 -5.44
C THR A 166 3.33 24.53 -5.98
N GLY A 167 2.37 25.22 -5.34
CA GLY A 167 2.13 26.65 -5.58
C GLY A 167 0.67 27.07 -5.70
N ASP A 168 -0.28 26.15 -5.84
CA ASP A 168 -1.71 26.50 -5.88
C ASP A 168 -2.26 26.76 -4.48
N LYS A 169 -2.18 28.01 -4.02
CA LYS A 169 -2.61 28.43 -2.67
C LYS A 169 -4.09 28.14 -2.38
N ASN A 170 -4.91 27.93 -3.40
CA ASN A 170 -6.35 27.70 -3.29
C ASN A 170 -6.74 26.21 -3.38
N ALA A 171 -5.79 25.30 -3.61
CA ALA A 171 -6.08 23.87 -3.70
C ALA A 171 -6.57 23.27 -2.36
N LEU A 172 -6.15 23.85 -1.23
CA LEU A 172 -6.68 23.53 0.10
C LEU A 172 -7.65 24.60 0.60
N THR A 173 -8.73 24.14 1.24
CA THR A 173 -9.64 25.00 1.98
C THR A 173 -9.00 25.48 3.29
N ASP A 174 -9.60 26.49 3.93
CA ASP A 174 -9.08 26.97 5.22
C ASP A 174 -9.25 25.95 6.34
N GLU A 175 -10.32 25.14 6.32
CA GLU A 175 -10.51 24.03 7.27
C GLU A 175 -9.43 22.95 7.10
N GLU A 176 -9.02 22.65 5.87
CA GLU A 176 -7.94 21.70 5.58
C GLU A 176 -6.57 22.22 6.01
N LYS A 177 -6.31 23.54 5.85
CA LYS A 177 -5.10 24.18 6.36
C LYS A 177 -5.05 24.18 7.89
N ILE A 178 -6.18 24.45 8.54
CA ILE A 178 -6.32 24.30 10.00
C ILE A 178 -6.04 22.84 10.39
N GLY A 179 -6.61 21.88 9.67
CA GLY A 179 -6.37 20.45 9.89
C GLY A 179 -4.91 20.04 9.81
N LEU A 180 -4.19 20.52 8.79
CA LEU A 180 -2.75 20.31 8.65
C LEU A 180 -1.99 20.89 9.85
N LYS A 181 -2.33 22.11 10.28
CA LYS A 181 -1.74 22.73 11.47
C LYS A 181 -2.03 21.92 12.73
N THR A 182 -3.27 21.51 12.95
CA THR A 182 -3.67 20.67 14.09
C THR A 182 -2.94 19.34 14.09
N PHE A 183 -2.80 18.68 12.93
CA PHE A 183 -2.05 17.43 12.77
C PHE A 183 -0.58 17.57 13.21
N ILE A 184 0.04 18.71 12.90
CA ILE A 184 1.39 19.07 13.34
C ILE A 184 1.43 19.27 14.86
N GLU A 185 0.56 20.14 15.40
CA GLU A 185 0.56 20.55 16.81
C GLU A 185 0.18 19.43 17.77
N VAL A 186 -0.70 18.51 17.35
CA VAL A 186 -1.04 17.32 18.12
C VAL A 186 0.16 16.39 18.26
N GLY A 187 1.05 16.33 17.25
CA GLY A 187 2.28 15.54 17.27
C GLY A 187 2.29 14.34 16.33
N CYS A 188 1.32 14.22 15.42
CA CYS A 188 1.24 13.12 14.44
C CYS A 188 2.49 13.05 13.55
N ILE A 189 3.15 14.19 13.35
CA ILE A 189 4.41 14.35 12.61
C ILE A 189 5.62 13.70 13.25
N THR A 190 5.49 13.12 14.45
CA THR A 190 6.57 12.30 15.01
C THR A 190 6.78 11.03 14.17
N CYS A 191 5.73 10.56 13.50
CA CYS A 191 5.74 9.33 12.72
C CYS A 191 5.34 9.56 11.25
N HIS A 192 4.29 10.35 11.03
CA HIS A 192 3.75 10.59 9.69
C HIS A 192 4.41 11.81 9.05
N THR A 193 5.53 11.59 8.37
CA THR A 193 6.36 12.64 7.74
C THR A 193 6.69 12.32 6.29
N GLY A 194 7.36 13.27 5.63
CA GLY A 194 7.77 13.13 4.23
C GLY A 194 6.60 13.16 3.25
N PRO A 195 6.88 12.95 1.96
CA PRO A 195 5.89 13.13 0.90
C PRO A 195 4.68 12.20 1.02
N LEU A 196 4.84 11.04 1.66
CA LEU A 196 3.77 10.06 1.86
C LEU A 196 3.01 10.22 3.17
N PHE A 197 3.42 11.14 4.05
CA PHE A 197 2.90 11.24 5.42
C PHE A 197 3.01 9.91 6.17
N GLY A 198 4.19 9.27 6.10
CA GLY A 198 4.45 7.93 6.62
C GLY A 198 5.30 7.11 5.65
N GLY A 199 5.42 5.82 5.90
CA GLY A 199 6.13 4.89 5.02
C GLY A 199 7.64 5.11 4.98
N ASN A 200 8.25 5.67 6.03
CA ASN A 200 9.68 5.98 6.14
C ASN A 200 10.34 5.51 7.45
N LEU A 201 9.59 4.93 8.39
CA LEU A 201 10.11 4.37 9.64
C LEU A 201 9.22 3.25 10.18
N TYR A 202 9.77 2.48 11.12
CA TYR A 202 9.02 1.57 11.99
C TYR A 202 8.68 2.25 13.31
N GLN A 203 7.47 2.05 13.81
CA GLN A 203 7.07 2.54 15.12
C GLN A 203 6.16 1.54 15.83
N LYS A 204 6.26 1.52 17.16
CA LYS A 204 5.34 0.78 18.02
C LYS A 204 3.92 1.37 17.91
N MET A 205 2.97 0.54 17.49
CA MET A 205 1.56 0.88 17.61
C MET A 205 1.15 0.72 19.07
N GLY A 206 0.62 1.80 19.66
CA GLY A 206 0.38 1.85 21.09
C GLY A 206 1.61 2.16 21.93
N LEU A 207 2.34 3.22 21.57
CA LEU A 207 3.54 3.69 22.28
C LEU A 207 3.23 4.11 23.73
N VAL A 208 2.05 4.70 23.98
CA VAL A 208 1.61 5.18 25.30
C VAL A 208 0.63 4.18 25.93
N LYS A 209 -0.34 3.69 25.15
CA LYS A 209 -1.31 2.66 25.58
C LYS A 209 -1.34 1.54 24.54
N PRO A 210 -1.46 0.27 24.95
CA PRO A 210 -1.46 -0.84 23.99
C PRO A 210 -2.68 -0.78 23.05
N TYR A 211 -2.48 -1.12 21.78
CA TYR A 211 -3.59 -1.41 20.88
C TYR A 211 -4.30 -2.71 21.30
N SER A 212 -5.60 -2.81 21.00
CA SER A 212 -6.44 -3.93 21.43
C SER A 212 -5.98 -5.27 20.84
N ASN A 213 -5.47 -5.27 19.61
CA ASN A 213 -4.91 -6.47 18.99
C ASN A 213 -3.46 -6.67 19.42
N THR A 214 -3.24 -7.67 20.27
CA THR A 214 -1.92 -8.11 20.74
C THR A 214 -1.47 -9.43 20.12
N LYS A 215 -2.23 -9.97 19.14
CA LYS A 215 -1.90 -11.23 18.45
C LYS A 215 -0.90 -11.01 17.32
N ASP A 216 -1.02 -9.89 16.60
CA ASP A 216 -0.07 -9.51 15.56
C ASP A 216 1.15 -8.84 16.21
N LEU A 217 2.31 -9.51 16.16
CA LEU A 217 3.53 -9.02 16.78
C LEU A 217 4.29 -8.05 15.87
N GLY A 218 3.79 -7.80 14.66
CA GLY A 218 4.36 -6.85 13.71
C GLY A 218 5.74 -7.28 13.23
N ARG A 219 6.69 -6.37 13.36
CA ARG A 219 8.08 -6.53 12.93
C ARG A 219 8.82 -7.63 13.68
N PHE A 220 8.43 -7.93 14.91
CA PHE A 220 8.96 -9.09 15.65
C PHE A 220 8.86 -10.38 14.86
N ASP A 221 7.80 -10.59 14.07
CA ASP A 221 7.65 -11.81 13.28
C ASP A 221 8.74 -11.99 12.23
N VAL A 222 9.40 -10.89 11.85
CA VAL A 222 10.54 -10.86 10.92
C VAL A 222 11.87 -10.94 11.67
N THR A 223 12.07 -10.08 12.67
CA THR A 223 13.39 -9.88 13.29
C THR A 223 13.66 -10.78 14.49
N LYS A 224 12.61 -11.30 15.13
CA LYS A 224 12.62 -12.03 16.40
C LYS A 224 13.23 -11.25 17.58
N GLN A 225 13.41 -9.94 17.45
CA GLN A 225 13.91 -9.07 18.51
C GLN A 225 12.76 -8.56 19.36
N GLU A 226 12.79 -8.82 20.67
CA GLU A 226 11.74 -8.42 21.62
C GLU A 226 11.39 -6.92 21.56
N SER A 227 12.39 -6.06 21.29
CA SER A 227 12.19 -4.62 21.11
C SER A 227 11.27 -4.26 19.94
N ASP A 228 11.13 -5.15 18.95
CA ASP A 228 10.33 -4.93 17.74
C ASP A 228 8.89 -5.44 17.89
N LYS A 229 8.49 -5.94 19.08
CA LYS A 229 7.11 -6.36 19.33
C LYS A 229 6.15 -5.18 19.16
N PHE A 230 5.12 -5.41 18.35
CA PHE A 230 4.09 -4.44 18.00
C PHE A 230 4.63 -3.22 17.23
N MET A 231 5.85 -3.30 16.71
CA MET A 231 6.35 -2.32 15.75
C MET A 231 5.83 -2.64 14.36
N PHE A 232 5.35 -1.63 13.67
CA PHE A 232 4.89 -1.72 12.29
C PHE A 232 5.55 -0.62 11.47
N LYS A 233 5.71 -0.85 10.17
CA LYS A 233 6.01 0.23 9.24
C LYS A 233 4.84 1.22 9.32
N VAL A 234 5.15 2.47 9.66
CA VAL A 234 4.13 3.53 9.70
C VAL A 234 3.47 3.61 8.33
N ALA A 235 2.16 3.41 8.26
CA ALA A 235 1.44 3.46 6.99
C ALA A 235 1.47 4.89 6.41
N MET A 236 1.56 4.99 5.09
CA MET A 236 1.33 6.26 4.41
C MET A 236 -0.14 6.68 4.54
N LEU A 237 -0.40 8.00 4.57
CA LEU A 237 -1.76 8.54 4.72
C LEU A 237 -2.36 9.06 3.41
N ARG A 238 -1.65 8.89 2.29
CA ARG A 238 -2.21 9.20 0.96
C ARG A 238 -3.38 8.27 0.65
N ASN A 239 -4.47 8.85 0.15
CA ASN A 239 -5.75 8.18 -0.09
C ASN A 239 -6.38 7.53 1.15
N VAL A 240 -5.97 7.87 2.38
CA VAL A 240 -6.48 7.20 3.59
C VAL A 240 -8.02 7.26 3.70
N ALA A 241 -8.64 8.32 3.21
CA ALA A 241 -10.11 8.45 3.20
C ALA A 241 -10.83 7.45 2.28
N LEU A 242 -10.11 6.75 1.40
CA LEU A 242 -10.65 5.75 0.46
C LEU A 242 -10.23 4.32 0.79
N THR A 243 -9.48 4.10 1.87
CA THR A 243 -8.86 2.80 2.18
C THR A 243 -9.32 2.22 3.51
N ALA A 244 -10.56 2.50 3.90
CA ALA A 244 -11.18 1.82 5.03
C ALA A 244 -11.31 0.30 4.74
N PRO A 245 -11.33 -0.56 5.79
CA PRO A 245 -11.12 -0.24 7.20
C PRO A 245 -9.65 -0.04 7.57
N TYR A 246 -9.38 0.44 8.78
CA TYR A 246 -8.09 0.98 9.21
C TYR A 246 -7.32 0.05 10.16
N PHE A 247 -6.02 0.33 10.24
CA PHE A 247 -4.98 -0.41 10.99
C PHE A 247 -4.61 -1.75 10.37
N HIS A 248 -3.56 -2.38 10.92
CA HIS A 248 -2.96 -3.59 10.35
C HIS A 248 -3.94 -4.76 10.27
N ASP A 249 -5.00 -4.79 11.09
CA ASP A 249 -6.02 -5.82 11.13
C ASP A 249 -7.38 -5.40 10.56
N GLY A 250 -7.50 -4.14 10.11
CA GLY A 250 -8.74 -3.62 9.54
C GLY A 250 -9.92 -3.60 10.53
N ALA A 251 -9.65 -3.52 11.83
CA ALA A 251 -10.68 -3.59 12.86
C ALA A 251 -11.52 -2.30 13.00
N VAL A 252 -10.98 -1.16 12.53
CA VAL A 252 -11.60 0.16 12.73
C VAL A 252 -12.26 0.65 11.45
N LYS A 253 -13.53 1.05 11.52
CA LYS A 253 -14.34 1.30 10.31
C LYS A 253 -14.29 2.73 9.80
N THR A 254 -14.11 3.71 10.69
CA THR A 254 -14.21 5.14 10.35
C THR A 254 -12.87 5.85 10.53
N LEU A 255 -12.62 6.86 9.70
CA LEU A 255 -11.37 7.62 9.75
C LEU A 255 -11.30 8.41 11.06
N GLU A 256 -12.44 8.93 11.50
CA GLU A 256 -12.62 9.65 12.75
C GLU A 256 -12.22 8.79 13.95
N GLU A 257 -12.67 7.53 13.99
CA GLU A 257 -12.29 6.59 15.05
C GLU A 257 -10.80 6.22 14.99
N ALA A 258 -10.25 6.00 13.78
CA ALA A 258 -8.83 5.72 13.61
C ALA A 258 -7.95 6.88 14.12
N VAL A 259 -8.33 8.13 13.83
CA VAL A 259 -7.62 9.33 14.31
C VAL A 259 -7.71 9.45 15.83
N LYS A 260 -8.90 9.23 16.41
CA LYS A 260 -9.10 9.23 17.87
C LYS A 260 -8.23 8.18 18.56
N ILE A 261 -8.24 6.95 18.05
CA ILE A 261 -7.44 5.86 18.61
C ILE A 261 -5.95 6.19 18.53
N MET A 262 -5.45 6.64 17.37
CA MET A 262 -4.03 6.99 17.22
C MET A 262 -3.59 8.12 18.16
N ALA A 263 -4.43 9.16 18.34
CA ALA A 263 -4.14 10.21 19.30
C ALA A 263 -4.03 9.65 20.73
N ASP A 264 -4.92 8.73 21.12
CA ASP A 264 -4.91 8.17 22.48
C ASP A 264 -3.75 7.19 22.70
N ILE A 265 -3.61 6.19 21.82
CA ILE A 265 -2.69 5.08 22.06
C ILE A 265 -1.22 5.43 21.78
N ASN A 266 -0.95 6.35 20.84
CA ASN A 266 0.40 6.72 20.46
C ASN A 266 0.86 8.06 21.05
N LEU A 267 -0.07 8.96 21.40
CA LEU A 267 0.28 10.29 21.93
C LEU A 267 -0.28 10.54 23.34
N GLY A 268 -1.16 9.68 23.86
CA GLY A 268 -1.83 9.90 25.15
C GLY A 268 -2.78 11.09 25.15
N LYS A 269 -3.29 11.49 23.98
CA LYS A 269 -4.10 12.69 23.78
C LYS A 269 -5.55 12.35 23.47
N GLN A 270 -6.46 13.09 24.10
CA GLN A 270 -7.86 13.11 23.73
C GLN A 270 -8.10 14.35 22.87
N LEU A 271 -8.56 14.16 21.64
CA LEU A 271 -8.82 15.25 20.71
C LEU A 271 -10.17 15.88 21.03
N THR A 272 -10.26 17.20 20.94
CA THR A 272 -11.57 17.88 20.88
C THR A 272 -12.25 17.55 19.55
N ASP A 273 -13.57 17.75 19.47
CA ASP A 273 -14.33 17.50 18.23
C ASP A 273 -13.84 18.39 17.08
N ASP A 274 -13.49 19.65 17.35
CA ASP A 274 -12.92 20.56 16.35
C ASP A 274 -11.54 20.09 15.85
N GLN A 275 -10.70 19.59 16.76
CA GLN A 275 -9.40 19.03 16.38
C GLN A 275 -9.57 17.78 15.52
N LEU A 276 -10.47 16.87 15.91
CA LEU A 276 -10.78 15.68 15.14
C LEU A 276 -11.28 16.05 13.74
N LYS A 277 -12.31 16.91 13.67
CA LYS A 277 -12.94 17.33 12.43
C LYS A 277 -11.94 17.96 11.47
N SER A 278 -11.11 18.89 11.97
CA SER A 278 -10.09 19.54 11.15
C SER A 278 -9.02 18.56 10.66
N ILE A 279 -8.51 17.67 11.52
CA ILE A 279 -7.55 16.63 11.08
C ILE A 279 -8.16 15.75 9.98
N VAL A 280 -9.40 15.29 10.16
CA VAL A 280 -10.08 14.45 9.16
C VAL A 280 -10.28 15.21 7.85
N ALA A 281 -10.62 16.50 7.89
CA ALA A 281 -10.70 17.34 6.68
C ALA A 281 -9.35 17.37 5.95
N PHE A 282 -8.25 17.58 6.67
CA PHE A 282 -6.91 17.52 6.10
C PHE A 282 -6.58 16.15 5.49
N LEU A 283 -6.87 15.04 6.20
CA LEU A 283 -6.62 13.69 5.68
C LEU A 283 -7.42 13.39 4.40
N LYS A 284 -8.65 13.92 4.27
CA LYS A 284 -9.43 13.86 3.03
C LYS A 284 -8.76 14.63 1.88
N ALA A 285 -8.04 15.71 2.17
CA ALA A 285 -7.27 16.44 1.16
C ALA A 285 -6.02 15.68 0.65
N LEU A 286 -5.64 14.57 1.29
CA LEU A 286 -4.59 13.65 0.84
C LEU A 286 -5.08 12.61 -0.19
N THR A 287 -6.35 12.67 -0.57
CA THR A 287 -6.96 11.81 -1.59
C THR A 287 -6.74 12.36 -2.99
N ASP A 288 -6.44 11.48 -3.94
CA ASP A 288 -6.45 11.84 -5.37
C ASP A 288 -7.90 12.08 -5.84
N PRO A 289 -8.25 13.29 -6.32
CA PRO A 289 -9.60 13.58 -6.80
C PRO A 289 -10.08 12.68 -7.94
N LYS A 290 -9.16 12.08 -8.72
CA LYS A 290 -9.51 11.10 -9.77
C LYS A 290 -9.95 9.78 -9.17
N LEU A 291 -9.28 9.32 -8.10
CA LEU A 291 -9.65 8.10 -7.39
C LEU A 291 -10.96 8.29 -6.63
N GLU A 292 -11.15 9.45 -5.98
CA GLU A 292 -12.39 9.79 -5.29
C GLU A 292 -13.60 9.72 -6.22
N LYS A 293 -13.53 10.40 -7.38
CA LYS A 293 -14.60 10.34 -8.39
C LYS A 293 -14.86 8.92 -8.88
N LYS A 294 -13.81 8.15 -9.10
CA LYS A 294 -13.91 6.76 -9.56
C LYS A 294 -14.60 5.85 -8.55
N THR A 295 -14.34 6.06 -7.27
CA THR A 295 -14.90 5.25 -6.17
C THR A 295 -16.34 5.67 -5.84
N ALA A 296 -16.69 6.94 -6.01
CA ALA A 296 -18.03 7.49 -5.74
C ALA A 296 -19.10 7.16 -6.80
N LEU A 297 -18.72 6.60 -7.96
CA LEU A 297 -19.66 6.19 -9.02
C LEU A 297 -20.31 4.81 -8.76
N LYS A 298 -20.25 4.32 -7.52
CA LYS A 298 -20.87 3.07 -7.06
C LYS A 298 -21.61 3.31 -5.75
#